data_AF-A0A495ZIM3-F1
#
_entry.id   AF-A0A495ZIM3-F1
#
_cell.length_a   1.000
_cell.length_b   1.000
_cell.length_c   1.000
_cell.angle_alpha   90.00
_cell.angle_beta   90.00
_cell.angle_gamma   90.00
#
_symmetry.space_group_name_H-M   'P 1'
#
loop_
_entity.id
_entity.type
_entity.pdbx_description
1 polymer ?
#
loop_
_entity_poly.entity_id
_entity_poly.type
_entity_poly.pdbx_seq_one_letter_code
_entity_poly.pdbx_strand_id
1 'polypeptide(L)'
;MKLILALGVVLLLFTTTADSQLTDADLNKIRLVVKEEVEKAIDASEKRMKEYIAQEIGTVNIKISEMDKRLTGKIESLDKDLSGDIETLGERLNNIFLLTLGLLAFIAVAVGVPQIIVAMQRKDIRTQDERIESQQKQIETLLQEIETLKQERIASP
;
A
#
# COMPACT_ATOMS: atom_id res chain seq x y z
N MET A 1 16.02 -74.43 90.84
CA MET A 1 16.91 -74.21 89.67
C MET A 1 16.40 -74.83 88.38
N LYS A 2 16.06 -76.13 88.33
CA LYS A 2 15.59 -76.79 87.09
C LYS A 2 14.39 -76.11 86.40
N LEU A 3 13.46 -75.55 87.20
CA LEU A 3 12.25 -74.88 86.72
C LEU A 3 12.54 -73.49 86.10
N ILE A 4 13.53 -72.78 86.64
CA ILE A 4 14.00 -71.48 86.10
C ILE A 4 14.77 -71.71 84.79
N LEU A 5 15.56 -72.79 84.74
CA LEU A 5 16.29 -73.20 83.54
C LEU A 5 15.33 -73.63 82.42
N ALA A 6 14.26 -74.37 82.76
CA ALA A 6 13.21 -74.73 81.81
C ALA A 6 12.45 -73.51 81.28
N LEU A 7 12.11 -72.54 82.15
CA LEU A 7 11.41 -71.32 81.75
C LEU A 7 12.28 -70.45 80.82
N GLY A 8 13.58 -70.36 81.08
CA GLY A 8 14.53 -69.63 80.23
C GLY A 8 14.69 -70.24 78.84
N VAL A 9 14.71 -71.58 78.75
CA VAL A 9 14.77 -72.29 77.46
C VAL A 9 13.49 -72.11 76.65
N VAL A 10 12.33 -72.13 77.31
CA VAL A 10 11.04 -71.87 76.66
C VAL A 10 10.94 -70.42 76.17
N LEU A 11 11.42 -69.45 76.95
CA LEU A 11 11.43 -68.04 76.54
C LEU A 11 12.35 -67.79 75.33
N LEU A 12 13.49 -68.49 75.25
CA LEU A 12 14.41 -68.44 74.10
C LEU A 12 13.82 -69.09 72.83
N LEU A 13 12.90 -70.06 72.97
CA LEU A 13 12.20 -70.67 71.83
C LEU A 13 11.08 -69.78 71.27
N PHE A 14 10.50 -68.87 72.07
CA PHE A 14 9.48 -67.93 71.61
C PHE A 14 10.07 -66.66 70.95
N THR A 15 11.38 -66.44 71.07
CA THR A 15 12.08 -65.33 70.41
C THR A 15 12.67 -65.69 69.05
N THR A 16 12.38 -66.88 68.50
CA THR A 16 12.71 -67.18 67.10
C THR A 16 11.89 -66.26 66.22
N THR A 17 12.56 -65.19 65.82
CA THR A 17 12.30 -64.31 64.69
C THR A 17 11.12 -64.77 63.85
N ALA A 18 10.03 -64.00 63.90
CA ALA A 18 9.19 -63.86 62.73
C ALA A 18 10.10 -63.26 61.64
N ASP A 19 10.86 -64.12 60.98
CA ASP A 19 11.61 -63.79 59.80
C ASP A 19 10.58 -63.35 58.77
N SER A 20 10.38 -62.04 58.66
CA SER A 20 9.71 -61.42 57.53
C SER A 20 10.64 -61.54 56.33
N GLN A 21 10.97 -62.78 55.94
CA GLN A 21 11.63 -63.05 54.68
C GLN A 21 10.61 -62.74 53.60
N LEU A 22 10.82 -61.59 52.96
CA LEU A 22 10.12 -61.22 51.74
C LEU A 22 10.39 -62.31 50.71
N THR A 23 9.43 -63.21 50.51
CA THR A 23 9.61 -64.30 49.55
C THR A 23 9.56 -63.74 48.12
N ASP A 24 10.14 -64.46 47.15
CA ASP A 24 10.05 -64.08 45.73
C ASP A 24 8.59 -63.88 45.27
N ALA A 25 7.64 -64.57 45.90
CA ALA A 25 6.21 -64.39 45.68
C ALA A 25 5.72 -63.00 46.12
N ASP A 26 6.19 -62.50 47.26
CA ASP A 26 5.87 -61.17 47.76
C ASP A 26 6.50 -60.08 46.90
N LEU A 27 7.75 -60.29 46.45
CA LEU A 27 8.42 -59.39 45.51
C LEU A 27 7.68 -59.28 44.17
N ASN A 28 7.18 -60.40 43.64
CA ASN A 28 6.40 -60.42 42.40
C ASN A 28 5.04 -59.71 42.56
N LYS A 29 4.37 -59.86 43.71
CA LYS A 29 3.14 -59.11 44.01
C LYS A 29 3.41 -57.60 44.07
N ILE A 30 4.47 -57.19 44.76
CA ILE A 30 4.87 -55.78 44.82
C ILE A 30 5.15 -55.25 43.40
N ARG A 31 5.88 -56.01 42.57
CA ARG A 31 6.16 -55.62 41.19
C ARG A 31 4.88 -55.45 40.36
N LEU A 32 3.91 -56.36 40.51
CA LEU A 32 2.61 -56.28 39.83
C LEU A 32 1.82 -55.04 40.24
N VAL A 33 1.70 -54.79 41.55
CA VAL A 33 0.99 -53.61 42.08
C VAL A 33 1.66 -52.32 41.61
N VAL A 34 2.99 -52.22 41.73
CA VAL A 34 3.74 -51.04 41.28
C VAL A 34 3.57 -50.84 39.78
N LYS A 35 3.62 -51.91 38.98
CA LYS A 35 3.42 -51.81 37.52
C LYS A 35 2.02 -51.28 37.19
N GLU A 36 0.98 -51.85 37.79
CA GLU A 36 -0.40 -51.44 37.57
C GLU A 36 -0.64 -49.97 37.97
N GLU A 37 -0.09 -49.55 39.10
CA GLU A 37 -0.25 -48.19 39.61
C GLU A 37 0.53 -47.16 38.79
N VAL A 38 1.73 -47.52 38.32
CA VAL A 38 2.51 -46.71 37.37
C VAL A 38 1.81 -46.60 36.02
N GLU A 39 1.27 -47.70 35.48
CA GLU A 39 0.50 -47.67 34.22
C GLU A 39 -0.72 -46.75 34.35
N LYS A 40 -1.51 -46.87 35.43
CA LYS A 40 -2.63 -45.96 35.70
C LYS A 40 -2.21 -44.50 35.80
N ALA A 41 -1.08 -44.22 36.46
CA ALA A 41 -0.56 -42.87 36.60
C ALA A 41 -0.10 -42.30 35.25
N ILE A 42 0.54 -43.12 34.41
CA ILE A 42 0.95 -42.77 33.06
C ILE A 42 -0.27 -42.48 32.19
N ASP A 43 -1.28 -43.36 32.19
CA ASP A 43 -2.51 -43.18 31.42
C ASP A 43 -3.25 -41.88 31.82
N ALA A 44 -3.36 -41.63 33.13
CA ALA A 44 -3.96 -40.40 33.64
C ALA A 44 -3.15 -39.17 33.25
N SER A 45 -1.81 -39.25 33.25
CA SER A 45 -0.94 -38.16 32.83
C SER A 45 -1.02 -37.90 31.33
N GLU A 46 -1.06 -38.95 30.50
CA GLU A 46 -1.21 -38.85 29.05
C GLU A 46 -2.55 -38.23 28.69
N LYS A 47 -3.63 -38.61 29.38
CA LYS A 47 -4.95 -38.01 29.20
C LYS A 47 -4.93 -36.51 29.48
N ARG A 48 -4.40 -36.09 30.64
CA ARG A 48 -4.28 -34.66 30.99
C ARG A 48 -3.43 -33.90 29.97
N MET A 49 -2.34 -34.50 29.50
CA MET A 49 -1.47 -33.88 28.51
C MET A 49 -2.19 -33.70 27.16
N LYS A 50 -2.96 -34.69 26.71
CA LYS A 50 -3.79 -34.59 25.50
C LYS A 50 -4.83 -33.49 25.61
N GLU A 51 -5.52 -33.41 26.75
CA GLU A 51 -6.52 -32.36 27.01
C GLU A 51 -5.89 -30.96 27.00
N TYR A 52 -4.74 -30.78 27.66
CA TYR A 52 -4.00 -29.52 27.67
C TYR A 52 -3.55 -29.10 26.27
N ILE A 53 -2.95 -30.04 25.50
CA ILE A 53 -2.52 -29.78 24.13
C ILE A 53 -3.71 -29.40 23.25
N ALA A 54 -4.85 -30.09 23.37
CA ALA A 54 -6.06 -29.77 22.62
C ALA A 54 -6.59 -28.37 22.95
N GLN A 55 -6.56 -27.98 24.23
CA GLN A 55 -6.96 -26.64 24.67
C GLN A 55 -6.03 -25.54 24.14
N GLU A 56 -4.71 -25.76 24.20
CA GLU A 56 -3.72 -24.81 23.68
C GLU A 56 -3.84 -24.65 22.16
N ILE A 57 -4.00 -25.76 21.41
CA ILE A 57 -4.27 -25.72 19.96
C ILE A 57 -5.55 -24.93 19.67
N GLY A 58 -6.63 -25.16 20.44
CA GLY A 58 -7.87 -24.41 20.30
C GLY A 58 -7.68 -22.91 20.51
N THR A 59 -6.94 -22.54 21.55
CA THR A 59 -6.62 -21.14 21.87
C THR A 59 -5.80 -20.47 20.78
N VAL A 60 -4.79 -21.18 20.25
CA VAL A 60 -3.96 -20.69 19.14
C VAL A 60 -4.81 -20.50 17.86
N ASN A 61 -5.69 -21.44 17.54
CA ASN A 61 -6.57 -21.34 16.36
C ASN A 61 -7.51 -20.13 16.44
N ILE A 62 -8.05 -19.83 17.63
CA ILE A 62 -8.87 -18.63 17.86
C ILE A 62 -8.04 -17.37 17.61
N LYS A 63 -6.83 -17.29 18.18
CA LYS A 63 -5.93 -16.13 17.98
C LYS A 63 -5.55 -15.94 16.51
N ILE A 64 -5.25 -17.03 15.80
CA ILE A 64 -4.96 -17.00 14.36
C ILE A 64 -6.17 -16.45 13.59
N SER A 65 -7.37 -16.93 13.88
CA SER A 65 -8.60 -16.48 13.22
C SER A 65 -8.92 -15.01 13.50
N GLU A 66 -8.66 -14.53 14.72
CA GLU A 66 -8.81 -13.12 15.06
C GLU A 66 -7.78 -12.25 14.36
N MET A 67 -6.53 -12.69 14.30
CA MET A 67 -5.47 -12.02 13.56
C MET A 67 -5.78 -11.93 12.07
N ASP A 68 -6.27 -13.01 11.47
CA ASP A 68 -6.65 -13.06 10.06
C ASP A 68 -7.73 -12.01 9.75
N LYS A 69 -8.84 -12.01 10.52
CA LYS A 69 -9.89 -10.99 10.40
C LYS A 69 -9.37 -9.56 10.52
N ARG A 70 -8.48 -9.30 11.48
CA ARG A 70 -7.88 -7.97 11.69
C ARG A 70 -6.99 -7.56 10.53
N LEU A 71 -6.24 -8.49 9.95
CA LEU A 71 -5.38 -8.23 8.80
C LEU A 71 -6.22 -7.99 7.54
N THR A 72 -7.22 -8.82 7.28
CA THR A 72 -8.17 -8.61 6.16
C THR A 72 -8.82 -7.24 6.25
N GLY A 73 -9.36 -6.86 7.41
CA GLY A 73 -9.99 -5.54 7.58
C GLY A 73 -9.02 -4.37 7.40
N LYS A 74 -7.76 -4.51 7.80
CA LYS A 74 -6.73 -3.50 7.55
C LYS A 74 -6.38 -3.39 6.07
N ILE A 75 -6.30 -4.52 5.36
CA ILE A 75 -6.02 -4.56 3.92
C ILE A 75 -7.16 -3.88 3.16
N GLU A 76 -8.42 -4.20 3.48
CA GLU A 76 -9.59 -3.57 2.85
C GLU A 76 -9.65 -2.06 3.09
N SER A 77 -9.36 -1.61 4.31
CA SER A 77 -9.29 -0.18 4.62
C SER A 77 -8.20 0.53 3.81
N LEU A 78 -6.99 -0.06 3.76
CA LEU A 78 -5.88 0.50 3.00
C LEU A 78 -6.20 0.54 1.50
N ASP A 79 -6.78 -0.52 0.95
CA ASP A 79 -7.16 -0.58 -0.46
C ASP A 79 -8.16 0.51 -0.84
N LYS A 80 -9.15 0.75 0.02
CA LYS A 80 -10.13 1.82 -0.15
C LYS A 80 -9.48 3.20 -0.08
N ASP A 81 -8.63 3.43 0.91
CA ASP A 81 -7.95 4.72 1.10
C ASP A 81 -7.02 5.03 -0.09
N LEU A 82 -6.22 4.05 -0.53
CA LEU A 82 -5.34 4.19 -1.69
C LEU A 82 -6.14 4.41 -2.98
N SER A 83 -7.25 3.70 -3.17
CA SER A 83 -8.12 3.89 -4.34
C SER A 83 -8.71 5.30 -4.38
N GLY A 84 -9.19 5.81 -3.25
CA GLY A 84 -9.72 7.16 -3.13
C GLY A 84 -8.66 8.25 -3.36
N ASP A 85 -7.46 8.05 -2.84
CA ASP A 85 -6.33 8.95 -3.07
C ASP A 85 -5.94 8.99 -4.56
N ILE A 86 -5.88 7.83 -5.23
CA ILE A 86 -5.59 7.72 -6.67
C ILE A 86 -6.66 8.43 -7.50
N GLU A 87 -7.94 8.24 -7.17
CA GLU A 87 -9.05 8.91 -7.85
C GLU A 87 -8.94 10.44 -7.71
N THR A 88 -8.72 10.91 -6.48
CA THR A 88 -8.55 12.35 -6.18
C THR A 88 -7.34 12.94 -6.94
N LEU A 89 -6.22 12.22 -6.99
CA LEU A 89 -5.04 12.60 -7.76
C LEU A 89 -5.35 12.66 -9.26
N GLY A 90 -6.08 11.67 -9.79
CA GLY A 90 -6.51 11.63 -11.18
C GLY A 90 -7.35 12.85 -11.57
N GLU A 91 -8.33 13.24 -10.75
CA GLU A 91 -9.15 14.42 -10.97
C GLU A 91 -8.32 15.72 -10.96
N ARG A 92 -7.42 15.86 -9.98
CA ARG A 92 -6.53 17.04 -9.90
C ARG A 92 -5.63 17.15 -11.12
N LEU A 93 -5.05 16.05 -11.56
CA LEU A 93 -4.20 16.02 -12.76
C LEU A 93 -5.01 16.36 -14.01
N ASN A 94 -6.22 15.84 -14.16
CA ASN A 94 -7.09 16.17 -15.30
C ASN A 94 -7.46 17.66 -15.32
N ASN A 95 -7.80 18.24 -14.17
CA ASN A 95 -8.10 19.67 -14.06
C ASN A 95 -6.89 20.54 -14.40
N ILE A 96 -5.70 20.18 -13.92
CA ILE A 96 -4.45 20.89 -14.26
C ILE A 96 -4.14 20.76 -15.75
N PHE A 97 -4.35 19.57 -16.33
CA PHE A 97 -4.13 19.33 -17.75
C PHE A 97 -5.04 20.20 -18.62
N LEU A 98 -6.35 20.24 -18.31
CA LEU A 98 -7.32 21.10 -19.00
C LEU A 98 -6.98 22.59 -18.88
N LEU A 99 -6.60 23.03 -17.67
CA LEU A 99 -6.19 24.42 -17.43
C LEU A 99 -4.93 24.77 -18.21
N THR A 100 -3.97 23.86 -18.28
CA THR A 100 -2.73 24.02 -19.06
C THR A 100 -3.04 24.11 -20.55
N LEU A 101 -3.90 23.22 -21.07
CA LEU A 101 -4.32 23.23 -22.47
C LEU A 101 -5.05 24.55 -22.82
N GLY A 102 -5.94 25.01 -21.94
CA GLY A 102 -6.67 26.26 -22.09
C GLY A 102 -5.74 27.49 -22.11
N LEU A 103 -4.76 27.54 -21.21
CA LEU A 103 -3.72 28.58 -21.20
C LEU A 103 -2.90 28.57 -22.48
N LEU A 104 -2.51 27.39 -22.96
CA LEU A 104 -1.72 27.26 -24.19
C LEU A 104 -2.50 27.72 -25.42
N ALA A 105 -3.79 27.36 -25.50
CA ALA A 105 -4.70 27.86 -26.52
C ALA A 105 -4.89 29.38 -26.44
N PHE A 106 -5.04 29.94 -25.22
CA PHE A 106 -5.15 31.37 -25.02
C PHE A 106 -3.92 32.13 -25.49
N ILE A 107 -2.71 31.65 -25.16
CA ILE A 107 -1.45 32.24 -25.61
C ILE A 107 -1.34 32.17 -27.14
N ALA A 108 -1.71 31.03 -27.75
CA ALA A 108 -1.71 30.87 -29.19
C ALA A 108 -2.63 31.88 -29.90
N VAL A 109 -3.80 32.17 -29.33
CA VAL A 109 -4.71 33.20 -29.85
C VAL A 109 -4.15 34.61 -29.63
N ALA A 110 -3.69 34.91 -28.40
CA ALA A 110 -3.22 36.23 -28.01
C ALA A 110 -1.96 36.67 -28.79
N VAL A 111 -1.06 35.73 -29.09
CA VAL A 111 0.21 36.02 -29.79
C VAL A 111 0.13 35.70 -31.28
N GLY A 112 -0.52 34.60 -31.66
CA GLY A 112 -0.55 34.12 -33.05
C GLY A 112 -1.44 34.96 -33.96
N VAL A 113 -2.62 35.40 -33.49
CA VAL A 113 -3.56 36.17 -34.33
C VAL A 113 -2.99 37.54 -34.71
N PRO A 114 -2.43 38.36 -33.79
CA PRO A 114 -1.85 39.65 -34.17
C PRO A 114 -0.67 39.53 -35.12
N GLN A 115 0.20 38.51 -34.97
CA GLN A 115 1.33 38.31 -35.88
C GLN A 115 0.88 38.02 -37.31
N ILE A 116 -0.19 37.23 -37.49
CA ILE A 116 -0.77 36.94 -38.80
C ILE A 116 -1.39 38.19 -39.41
N ILE A 117 -2.15 38.98 -38.63
CA ILE A 117 -2.77 40.22 -39.10
C ILE A 117 -1.71 41.23 -39.55
N VAL A 118 -0.66 41.45 -38.76
CA VAL A 118 0.43 42.38 -39.10
C VAL A 118 1.21 41.91 -40.34
N ALA A 119 1.41 40.60 -40.49
CA ALA A 119 2.06 40.04 -41.68
C ALA A 119 1.22 40.26 -42.96
N MET A 120 -0.11 40.21 -42.86
CA MET A 120 -1.00 40.52 -43.98
C MET A 120 -1.04 42.03 -44.30
N GLN A 121 -1.13 42.89 -43.28
CA GLN A 121 -1.15 44.35 -43.49
C GLN A 121 0.13 44.88 -44.15
N ARG A 122 1.29 44.27 -43.92
CA ARG A 122 2.54 44.65 -44.60
C ARG A 122 2.50 44.44 -46.12
N LYS A 123 1.70 43.48 -46.61
CA LYS A 123 1.52 43.29 -48.06
C LYS A 123 0.65 44.40 -48.64
N ASP A 124 -0.44 44.75 -47.97
CA ASP A 124 -1.35 45.78 -48.46
C ASP A 124 -0.72 47.18 -48.47
N ILE A 125 0.08 47.52 -47.44
CA ILE A 125 0.79 48.82 -47.37
C ILE A 125 1.74 49.01 -48.56
N ARG A 126 2.50 47.97 -48.94
CA ARG A 126 3.41 48.05 -50.10
C ARG A 126 2.66 48.34 -51.40
N THR A 127 1.48 47.75 -51.59
CA THR A 127 0.68 48.00 -52.79
C THR A 127 0.03 49.39 -52.81
N GLN A 128 -0.22 49.99 -51.64
CA GLN A 128 -0.68 51.38 -51.55
C GLN A 128 0.44 52.37 -51.83
N ASP A 129 1.65 52.14 -51.33
CA ASP A 129 2.81 53.01 -51.59
C ASP A 129 3.11 53.11 -53.09
N GLU A 130 3.07 51.99 -53.82
CA GLU A 130 3.22 51.97 -55.28
C GLU A 130 2.14 52.79 -56.01
N ARG A 131 0.88 52.72 -55.53
CA ARG A 131 -0.22 53.50 -56.09
C ARG A 131 -0.05 54.99 -55.80
N ILE A 132 0.34 55.36 -54.58
CA ILE A 132 0.58 56.74 -54.17
C ILE A 132 1.71 57.35 -55.02
N GLU A 133 2.81 56.61 -55.22
CA GLU A 133 3.92 57.08 -56.06
C GLU A 133 3.47 57.31 -57.51
N SER A 134 2.65 56.40 -58.06
CA SER A 134 2.11 56.57 -59.42
C SER A 134 1.20 57.80 -59.56
N GLN A 135 0.40 58.09 -58.53
CA GLN A 135 -0.48 59.26 -58.50
C GLN A 135 0.32 60.56 -58.36
N GLN A 136 1.38 60.57 -57.53
CA GLN A 136 2.25 61.73 -57.40
C GLN A 136 2.91 62.10 -58.73
N LYS A 137 3.45 61.10 -59.46
CA LYS A 137 4.00 61.33 -60.81
C LYS A 137 2.97 61.92 -61.76
N GLN A 138 1.74 61.41 -61.77
CA GLN A 138 0.69 61.97 -62.62
C GLN A 138 0.35 63.41 -62.26
N ILE A 139 0.26 63.75 -60.97
CA ILE A 139 0.02 65.12 -60.51
C ILE A 139 1.16 66.05 -60.94
N GLU A 140 2.41 65.59 -60.84
CA GLU A 140 3.59 66.36 -61.20
C GLU A 140 3.66 66.64 -62.72
N THR A 141 3.35 65.64 -63.55
CA THR A 141 3.25 65.82 -65.00
C THR A 141 2.14 66.80 -65.37
N LEU A 142 0.96 66.68 -64.74
CA LEU A 142 -0.17 67.60 -64.96
C LEU A 142 0.17 69.03 -64.53
N LEU A 143 0.90 69.22 -63.43
CA LEU A 143 1.37 70.53 -63.01
C LEU A 143 2.34 71.15 -64.03
N GLN A 144 3.26 70.36 -64.58
CA GLN A 144 4.15 70.83 -65.65
C GLN A 144 3.38 71.22 -66.91
N GLU A 145 2.38 70.43 -67.33
CA GLU A 145 1.52 70.77 -68.47
C GLU A 145 0.72 72.06 -68.22
N ILE A 146 0.21 72.28 -67.01
CA ILE A 146 -0.47 73.53 -66.67
C ILE A 146 0.50 74.72 -66.70
N GLU A 147 1.75 74.53 -66.25
CA GLU A 147 2.76 75.58 -66.23
C GLU A 147 3.23 75.94 -67.65
N THR A 148 3.41 74.95 -68.54
CA THR A 148 3.73 75.19 -69.94
C THR A 148 2.57 75.87 -70.68
N LEU A 149 1.33 75.41 -70.47
CA LEU A 149 0.14 76.05 -71.03
C LEU A 149 -0.03 77.49 -70.52
N LYS A 150 0.33 77.77 -69.26
CA LYS A 150 0.29 79.12 -68.69
C LYS A 150 1.37 80.02 -69.29
N GLN A 151 2.59 79.50 -69.52
CA GLN A 151 3.64 80.25 -70.21
C GLN A 151 3.28 80.51 -71.68
N GLU A 152 2.70 79.53 -72.37
CA GLU A 152 2.21 79.67 -73.75
C GLU A 152 1.11 80.74 -73.86
N ARG A 153 0.21 80.81 -72.86
CA ARG A 153 -0.84 81.83 -72.77
C ARG A 153 -0.33 83.23 -72.38
N ILE A 154 0.89 83.34 -71.83
CA ILE A 154 1.53 84.63 -71.52
C ILE A 154 2.42 85.09 -72.71
N ALA A 155 2.94 84.16 -73.50
CA ALA A 155 3.78 84.42 -74.67
C ALA A 155 2.99 84.61 -75.98
N SER A 156 1.71 84.26 -76.01
CA SER A 156 0.80 84.53 -77.14
C SER A 156 -0.21 85.63 -76.72
N PRO A 157 -0.01 86.90 -77.13
CA PRO A 157 -0.89 88.03 -76.80
C PRO A 157 -2.27 87.96 -77.46
#